data_AF-A0A962Z9E8-F1
#
_entry.id   AF-A0A962Z9E8-F1
#
_cell.length_a   1.000
_cell.length_b   1.000
_cell.length_c   1.000
_cell.angle_alpha   90.00
_cell.angle_beta   90.00
_cell.angle_gamma   90.00
#
_symmetry.space_group_name_H-M   'P 1'
#
loop_
_entity.id
_entity.type
_entity.pdbx_description
1 polymer ?
#
loop_
_entity_poly.entity_id
_entity_poly.type
_entity_poly.pdbx_seq_one_letter_code
_entity_poly.pdbx_strand_id
1 'polypeptide(L)'
;MTANTRTDDRDAEKYFTASQWQLVWTRFKRNRPAFIGGCVLLFFVLLSLFAEFVAPYSGLSGEKDTKYLAGPPQIPMFCDDAGCSWRPFIHEATHRYDVIAKSFEYKVKERKGEPVRQYLHFFVEGGDYRLFGLIPANIHLFGLEKPRDKIHVFGTDQSGL
;
A
#
# COMPACT_ATOMS: atom_id res chain seq x y z
N MET A 1 19.67 23.77 -44.89
CA MET A 1 20.21 24.44 -43.68
C MET A 1 19.21 25.39 -42.98
N THR A 2 17.91 25.42 -43.34
CA THR A 2 16.93 26.43 -42.85
C THR A 2 15.99 25.97 -41.73
N ALA A 3 16.03 24.70 -41.32
CA ALA A 3 15.13 24.17 -40.29
C ALA A 3 15.53 24.56 -38.86
N ASN A 4 16.83 24.74 -38.61
CA ASN A 4 17.39 24.92 -37.26
C ASN A 4 17.27 26.37 -36.73
N THR A 5 17.23 27.35 -37.62
CA THR A 5 17.08 28.77 -37.25
C THR A 5 15.68 29.09 -36.77
N ARG A 6 14.65 28.50 -37.40
CA ARG A 6 13.25 28.70 -37.00
C ARG A 6 12.92 28.15 -35.61
N THR A 7 13.64 27.15 -35.11
CA THR A 7 13.43 26.61 -33.76
C THR A 7 14.07 27.49 -32.70
N ASP A 8 15.27 28.01 -32.98
CA ASP A 8 16.00 28.89 -32.07
C ASP A 8 15.27 30.22 -31.83
N ASP A 9 14.76 30.85 -32.89
CA ASP A 9 13.97 32.09 -32.81
C ASP A 9 12.68 31.90 -32.00
N ARG A 10 12.00 30.76 -32.19
CA ARG A 10 10.75 30.43 -31.48
C ARG A 10 10.98 30.14 -30.00
N ASP A 11 12.13 29.58 -29.64
CA ASP A 11 12.44 29.29 -28.24
C ASP A 11 12.94 30.54 -27.51
N ALA A 12 13.61 31.46 -28.22
CA ALA A 12 13.95 32.79 -27.73
C ALA A 12 12.69 33.65 -27.46
N GLU A 13 11.75 33.75 -28.40
CA GLU A 13 10.49 34.49 -28.21
C GLU A 13 9.66 33.97 -27.02
N LYS A 14 9.61 32.64 -26.85
CA LYS A 14 8.96 32.02 -25.69
C LYS A 14 9.63 32.39 -24.38
N TYR A 15 10.95 32.57 -24.37
CA TYR A 15 11.70 32.93 -23.17
C TYR A 15 11.43 34.37 -22.71
N PHE A 16 11.28 35.31 -23.65
CA PHE A 16 10.99 36.73 -23.35
C PHE A 16 9.53 36.98 -22.97
N THR A 17 8.61 36.15 -23.44
CA THR A 17 7.17 36.25 -23.12
C THR A 17 6.77 35.41 -21.90
N ALA A 18 7.68 34.57 -21.39
CA ALA A 18 7.39 33.66 -20.28
C ALA A 18 7.21 34.40 -18.95
N SER A 19 6.18 34.01 -18.20
CA SER A 19 5.97 34.46 -16.83
C SER A 19 7.06 33.93 -15.89
N GLN A 20 7.28 34.62 -14.77
CA GLN A 20 8.26 34.21 -13.76
C GLN A 20 8.05 32.76 -13.29
N TRP A 21 6.79 32.30 -13.23
CA TRP A 21 6.45 30.92 -12.92
C TRP A 21 6.88 29.93 -13.99
N GLN A 22 6.71 30.27 -15.27
CA GLN A 22 7.17 29.43 -16.39
C GLN A 22 8.69 29.29 -16.41
N LEU A 23 9.43 30.35 -16.08
CA LEU A 23 10.89 30.33 -15.95
C LEU A 23 11.34 29.43 -14.79
N VAL A 24 10.69 29.53 -13.63
CA VAL A 24 10.96 28.66 -12.46
C VAL A 24 10.68 27.20 -12.78
N TRP A 25 9.51 26.89 -13.37
CA TRP A 25 9.12 25.52 -13.70
C TRP A 25 10.05 24.87 -14.74
N THR A 26 10.49 25.63 -15.74
CA THR A 26 11.43 25.14 -16.76
C THR A 26 12.80 24.82 -16.16
N ARG A 27 13.31 25.68 -15.26
CA ARG A 27 14.56 25.42 -14.52
C ARG A 27 14.43 24.23 -13.57
N PHE A 28 13.29 24.10 -12.89
CA PHE A 28 13.00 22.97 -12.00
C PHE A 28 12.99 21.63 -12.76
N LYS A 29 12.27 21.55 -13.89
CA LYS A 29 12.24 20.35 -14.74
C LYS A 29 13.60 19.98 -15.33
N ARG A 30 14.46 20.97 -15.62
CA ARG A 30 15.81 20.73 -16.15
C ARG A 30 16.75 20.11 -15.09
N ASN A 31 16.49 20.34 -13.81
CA ASN A 31 17.27 19.79 -12.72
C ASN A 31 16.74 18.41 -12.30
N ARG A 32 17.31 17.34 -12.88
CA ARG A 32 16.92 15.94 -12.61
C ARG A 32 16.78 15.60 -11.12
N PRO A 33 17.73 15.90 -10.22
CA PRO A 33 17.57 15.60 -8.80
C PRO A 33 16.43 16.40 -8.15
N ALA A 34 16.22 17.67 -8.51
CA ALA A 34 15.11 18.47 -7.97
C ALA A 34 13.75 17.91 -8.42
N PHE A 35 13.65 17.45 -9.67
CA PHE A 35 12.45 16.82 -10.19
C PHE A 35 12.14 15.49 -9.48
N ILE A 36 13.15 14.62 -9.30
CA ILE A 36 12.98 13.35 -8.57
C ILE A 36 12.53 13.63 -7.13
N GLY A 37 13.17 14.59 -6.44
CA GLY A 37 12.78 15.00 -5.09
C GLY A 37 11.34 15.51 -5.02
N GLY A 38 10.92 16.31 -6.00
CA GLY A 38 9.54 16.77 -6.13
C GLY A 38 8.54 15.63 -6.35
N CYS A 39 8.89 14.64 -7.18
CA CYS A 39 8.06 13.46 -7.39
C CYS A 39 7.90 12.61 -6.12
N VAL A 40 8.98 12.40 -5.36
CA VAL A 40 8.95 11.66 -4.09
C VAL A 40 8.10 12.40 -3.05
N LEU A 41 8.28 13.72 -2.94
CA LEU A 41 7.46 14.55 -2.04
C LEU A 41 5.98 14.46 -2.40
N LEU A 42 5.65 14.62 -3.69
CA LEU A 42 4.29 14.52 -4.18
C LEU A 42 3.68 13.14 -3.88
N PHE A 43 4.46 12.07 -4.05
CA PHE A 43 4.04 10.71 -3.72
C PHE A 43 3.66 10.57 -2.24
N PHE A 44 4.49 11.07 -1.31
CA PHE A 44 4.16 11.04 0.12
C PHE A 44 2.94 11.89 0.48
N VAL A 45 2.76 13.04 -0.16
CA VAL A 45 1.58 13.89 0.02
C VAL A 45 0.31 13.16 -0.46
N LEU A 46 0.38 12.46 -1.59
CA LEU A 46 -0.75 11.65 -2.06
C LEU A 46 -1.02 10.46 -1.14
N LEU A 47 0.01 9.76 -0.68
CA LEU A 47 -0.15 8.68 0.28
C LEU A 47 -0.79 9.14 1.59
N SER A 48 -0.41 10.32 2.10
CA SER A 48 -1.01 10.85 3.33
C SER A 48 -2.47 11.29 3.11
N LEU A 49 -2.78 11.86 1.95
CA LEU A 49 -4.14 12.28 1.59
C LEU A 49 -5.08 11.09 1.43
N PHE A 50 -4.60 9.98 0.86
CA PHE A 50 -5.34 8.74 0.65
C PHE A 50 -5.00 7.66 1.68
N ALA A 51 -4.49 8.05 2.86
CA ALA A 51 -3.99 7.10 3.86
C ALA A 51 -5.08 6.10 4.30
N GLU A 52 -6.32 6.56 4.49
CA GLU A 52 -7.43 5.70 4.88
C GLU A 52 -7.89 4.74 3.78
N PHE A 53 -7.65 5.08 2.51
CA PHE A 53 -7.93 4.18 1.39
C PHE A 53 -6.80 3.16 1.20
N VAL A 54 -5.55 3.56 1.43
CA VAL A 54 -4.37 2.70 1.24
C VAL A 54 -4.19 1.74 2.41
N ALA A 55 -4.47 2.16 3.64
CA ALA A 55 -4.36 1.33 4.83
C ALA A 55 -5.59 0.42 4.96
N PRO A 56 -5.44 -0.91 4.85
CA PRO A 56 -6.57 -1.85 4.83
C PRO A 56 -7.35 -1.90 6.14
N TYR A 57 -6.72 -1.48 7.24
CA TYR A 57 -7.28 -1.50 8.60
C TYR A 57 -6.88 -0.21 9.31
N SER A 58 -7.75 0.27 10.18
CA SER A 58 -7.50 1.48 10.97
C SER A 58 -6.64 1.16 12.19
N GLY A 59 -5.47 1.81 12.32
CA GLY A 59 -4.59 1.64 13.48
C GLY A 59 -5.13 2.30 14.78
N LEU A 60 -6.17 3.12 14.67
CA LEU A 60 -6.75 3.89 15.77
C LEU A 60 -8.00 3.25 16.38
N SER A 61 -8.72 2.41 15.64
CA SER A 61 -10.09 2.00 16.00
C SER A 61 -10.17 0.50 16.29
N GLY A 62 -9.69 0.01 17.43
CA GLY A 62 -10.08 -1.30 18.01
C GLY A 62 -9.89 -2.54 17.12
N GLU A 63 -9.33 -2.40 15.93
CA GLU A 63 -9.17 -3.41 14.89
C GLU A 63 -7.90 -4.23 15.14
N LYS A 64 -7.65 -4.57 16.40
CA LYS A 64 -6.57 -5.46 16.79
C LYS A 64 -6.92 -6.89 16.42
N ASP A 65 -5.97 -7.62 15.87
CA ASP A 65 -6.17 -9.04 15.60
C ASP A 65 -5.80 -9.89 16.81
N THR A 66 -6.79 -10.20 17.65
CA THR A 66 -6.60 -11.05 18.83
C THR A 66 -6.30 -12.51 18.49
N LYS A 67 -6.37 -12.92 17.21
CA LYS A 67 -6.02 -14.27 16.77
C LYS A 67 -4.58 -14.37 16.29
N TYR A 68 -3.89 -13.25 16.14
CA TYR A 68 -2.55 -13.15 15.59
C TYR A 68 -1.76 -12.14 16.42
N LEU A 69 -1.38 -12.52 17.65
CA LEU A 69 -0.62 -11.66 18.57
C LEU A 69 0.87 -11.99 18.47
N ALA A 70 1.74 -11.00 18.34
CA ALA A 70 3.19 -11.18 18.17
C ALA A 70 3.54 -12.09 16.98
N GLY A 71 2.69 -12.11 15.95
CA GLY A 71 2.81 -13.01 14.82
C GLY A 71 3.81 -12.52 13.77
N PRO A 72 4.47 -13.44 13.04
CA PRO A 72 5.46 -13.08 12.03
C PRO A 72 4.83 -12.37 10.82
N PRO A 73 5.63 -11.66 10.01
CA PRO A 73 5.20 -11.07 8.75
C PRO A 73 4.55 -12.09 7.79
N GLN A 74 3.40 -11.71 7.24
CA GLN A 74 2.66 -12.48 6.23
C GLN A 74 2.93 -11.91 4.84
N ILE A 75 3.93 -12.46 4.16
CA ILE A 75 4.29 -12.05 2.80
C ILE A 75 3.39 -12.79 1.81
N PRO A 76 2.65 -12.09 0.92
CA PRO A 76 1.88 -12.74 -0.12
C PRO A 76 2.77 -13.57 -1.05
N MET A 77 2.34 -14.78 -1.34
CA MET A 77 3.02 -15.74 -2.21
C MET A 77 2.16 -16.08 -3.42
N PHE A 78 2.80 -16.51 -4.50
CA PHE A 78 2.12 -16.93 -5.73
C PHE A 78 2.12 -18.45 -5.91
N CYS A 79 2.97 -19.19 -5.18
CA CYS A 79 3.08 -20.63 -5.26
C CYS A 79 3.36 -21.22 -3.88
N ASP A 80 2.79 -22.39 -3.63
CA ASP A 80 3.07 -23.25 -2.46
C ASP A 80 3.15 -24.73 -2.92
N ASP A 81 3.16 -25.66 -1.98
CA ASP A 81 3.23 -27.11 -2.25
C ASP A 81 2.02 -27.67 -3.01
N ALA A 82 0.86 -27.01 -2.93
CA ALA A 82 -0.35 -27.35 -3.67
C ALA A 82 -0.45 -26.64 -5.04
N GLY A 83 0.60 -25.91 -5.47
CA GLY A 83 0.70 -25.30 -6.79
C GLY A 83 0.70 -23.76 -6.82
N CYS A 84 0.59 -23.20 -8.03
CA CYS A 84 0.69 -21.76 -8.28
C CYS A 84 -0.66 -21.10 -8.61
N SER A 85 -0.77 -19.81 -8.28
CA SER A 85 -1.89 -18.93 -8.57
C SER A 85 -1.39 -17.63 -9.19
N TRP A 86 -2.15 -17.06 -10.12
CA TRP A 86 -1.89 -15.73 -10.67
C TRP A 86 -2.19 -14.62 -9.67
N ARG A 87 -3.07 -14.88 -8.69
CA ARG A 87 -3.35 -13.97 -7.58
C ARG A 87 -2.43 -14.32 -6.41
N PRO A 88 -1.80 -13.32 -5.79
CA PRO A 88 -1.07 -13.56 -4.56
C PRO A 88 -2.03 -13.97 -3.45
N PHE A 89 -1.56 -14.86 -2.59
CA PHE A 89 -2.31 -15.36 -1.44
C PHE A 89 -1.41 -15.47 -0.22
N ILE A 90 -2.03 -15.58 0.96
CA ILE A 90 -1.37 -15.95 2.20
C ILE A 90 -1.99 -17.23 2.74
N HIS A 91 -1.30 -17.91 3.64
CA HIS A 91 -1.90 -19.00 4.38
C HIS A 91 -2.65 -18.48 5.60
N GLU A 92 -3.87 -18.97 5.82
CA GLU A 92 -4.64 -18.67 7.02
C GLU A 92 -3.88 -19.24 8.22
N ALA A 93 -3.36 -18.35 9.08
CA ALA A 93 -2.59 -18.74 10.24
C ALA A 93 -3.08 -18.02 11.49
N THR A 94 -2.99 -18.71 12.63
CA THR A 94 -3.27 -18.16 13.94
C THR A 94 -2.00 -18.14 14.77
N HIS A 95 -1.77 -17.06 15.49
CA HIS A 95 -0.67 -16.92 16.43
C HIS A 95 -1.23 -16.51 17.79
N ARG A 96 -1.20 -17.45 18.75
CA ARG A 96 -1.81 -17.26 20.07
C ARG A 96 -0.83 -17.64 21.16
N TYR A 97 -0.92 -16.94 22.28
CA TYR A 97 -0.16 -17.30 23.48
C TYR A 97 -0.82 -18.50 24.16
N ASP A 98 -0.06 -19.59 24.30
CA ASP A 98 -0.45 -20.73 25.12
C ASP A 98 -0.02 -20.48 26.57
N VAL A 99 -1.00 -20.35 27.46
CA VAL A 99 -0.77 -20.11 28.90
C VAL A 99 -0.12 -21.30 29.62
N ILE A 100 -0.32 -22.52 29.11
CA ILE A 100 0.20 -23.76 29.71
C ILE A 100 1.66 -23.93 29.29
N ALA A 101 1.94 -23.84 27.98
CA ALA A 101 3.28 -23.95 27.44
C ALA A 101 4.14 -22.69 27.66
N LYS A 102 3.52 -21.56 28.05
CA LYS A 102 4.13 -20.22 28.20
C LYS A 102 4.86 -19.74 26.95
N SER A 103 4.40 -20.15 25.78
CA SER A 103 4.99 -19.82 24.49
C SER A 103 3.92 -19.35 23.51
N PHE A 104 4.33 -18.63 22.47
CA PHE A 104 3.46 -18.36 21.34
C PHE A 104 3.45 -19.54 20.40
N GLU A 105 2.26 -19.93 19.95
CA GLU A 105 2.07 -21.03 19.02
C GLU A 105 1.57 -20.49 17.68
N TYR A 106 2.36 -20.74 16.63
CA TYR A 106 1.99 -20.48 15.24
C TYR A 106 1.36 -21.73 14.63
N LYS A 107 0.09 -21.63 14.24
CA LYS A 107 -0.63 -22.71 13.57
C LYS A 107 -1.18 -22.24 12.23
N VAL A 108 -0.70 -22.84 11.16
CA VAL A 108 -1.35 -22.73 9.85
C VAL A 108 -2.60 -23.60 9.87
N LYS A 109 -3.71 -23.04 9.41
CA LYS A 109 -4.95 -23.76 9.29
C LYS A 109 -4.93 -24.61 8.03
N GLU A 110 -5.18 -25.90 8.20
CA GLU A 110 -5.24 -26.85 7.10
C GLU A 110 -6.67 -27.35 6.89
N ARG A 111 -7.01 -27.64 5.63
CA ARG A 111 -8.25 -28.29 5.23
C ARG A 111 -7.88 -29.47 4.34
N LYS A 112 -8.27 -30.68 4.75
CA LYS A 112 -7.93 -31.94 4.06
C LYS A 112 -6.42 -32.17 3.88
N GLY A 113 -5.60 -31.67 4.83
CA GLY A 113 -4.14 -31.81 4.80
C GLY A 113 -3.42 -30.79 3.91
N GLU A 114 -4.13 -29.81 3.37
CA GLU A 114 -3.54 -28.70 2.60
C GLU A 114 -3.75 -27.37 3.35
N PRO A 115 -2.78 -26.45 3.33
CA PRO A 115 -2.91 -25.16 3.99
C PRO A 115 -3.98 -24.30 3.30
N VAL A 116 -4.86 -23.70 4.10
CA VAL A 116 -5.94 -22.87 3.57
C VAL A 116 -5.35 -21.58 3.01
N ARG A 117 -5.53 -21.37 1.70
CA ARG A 117 -5.13 -20.15 1.00
C ARG A 117 -6.18 -19.05 1.16
N GLN A 118 -5.72 -17.82 1.38
CA GLN A 118 -6.52 -16.61 1.39
C GLN A 118 -5.99 -15.66 0.34
N TYR A 119 -6.79 -15.42 -0.70
CA TYR A 119 -6.36 -14.62 -1.84
C TYR A 119 -6.44 -13.12 -1.54
N LEU A 120 -5.49 -12.38 -2.09
CA LEU A 120 -5.51 -10.92 -2.07
C LEU A 120 -6.46 -10.39 -3.15
N HIS A 121 -7.26 -9.41 -2.77
CA HIS A 121 -8.17 -8.67 -3.64
C HIS A 121 -7.84 -7.18 -3.53
N PHE A 122 -7.96 -6.48 -4.65
CA PHE A 122 -7.91 -5.02 -4.67
C PHE A 122 -9.32 -4.44 -4.59
N PHE A 123 -9.46 -3.23 -4.06
CA PHE A 123 -10.74 -2.52 -3.93
C PHE A 123 -11.78 -3.34 -3.15
N VAL A 124 -11.38 -3.80 -1.96
CA VAL A 124 -12.24 -4.62 -1.10
C VAL A 124 -13.07 -3.75 -0.17
N GLU A 125 -14.24 -4.24 0.22
CA GLU A 125 -15.01 -3.64 1.31
C GLU A 125 -14.39 -4.05 2.66
N GLY A 126 -14.12 -3.07 3.51
CA GLY A 126 -13.52 -3.26 4.83
C GLY A 126 -14.12 -2.30 5.86
N GLY A 127 -13.33 -1.90 6.85
CA GLY A 127 -13.78 -1.00 7.92
C GLY A 127 -14.18 0.38 7.38
N ASP A 128 -15.21 0.98 8.00
CA ASP A 128 -15.67 2.32 7.62
C ASP A 128 -14.61 3.38 7.97
N TYR A 129 -14.39 4.31 7.05
CA TYR A 129 -13.53 5.48 7.22
C TYR A 129 -14.15 6.73 6.60
N ARG A 130 -13.54 7.90 6.81
CA ARG A 130 -14.04 9.15 6.25
C ARG A 130 -12.97 9.82 5.42
N LEU A 131 -13.02 9.64 4.11
CA LEU A 131 -12.09 10.27 3.17
C LEU A 131 -12.08 11.80 3.39
N PHE A 132 -10.89 12.33 3.68
CA PHE A 132 -10.64 13.74 4.05
C PHE A 132 -11.42 14.23 5.29
N GLY A 133 -11.87 13.31 6.14
CA GLY A 133 -12.73 13.56 7.31
C GLY A 133 -14.20 13.80 6.98
N LEU A 134 -14.59 13.79 5.69
CA LEU A 134 -15.90 14.28 5.23
C LEU A 134 -16.74 13.23 4.51
N ILE A 135 -16.13 12.44 3.63
CA ILE A 135 -16.86 11.52 2.74
C ILE A 135 -16.80 10.11 3.34
N PRO A 136 -17.93 9.53 3.80
CA PRO A 136 -17.94 8.16 4.30
C PRO A 136 -17.60 7.19 3.16
N ALA A 137 -16.67 6.29 3.42
CA ALA A 137 -16.26 5.25 2.48
C ALA A 137 -15.82 4.00 3.25
N ASN A 138 -15.88 2.85 2.58
CA ASN A 138 -15.55 1.54 3.14
C ASN A 138 -14.68 0.70 2.18
N ILE A 139 -14.23 1.29 1.07
CA ILE A 139 -13.44 0.58 0.05
C ILE A 139 -11.96 0.79 0.34
N HIS A 140 -11.21 -0.29 0.49
CA HIS A 140 -9.77 -0.28 0.75
C HIS A 140 -8.99 -0.75 -0.47
N LEU A 141 -7.77 -0.25 -0.64
CA LEU A 141 -6.91 -0.55 -1.78
C LEU A 141 -6.70 -2.06 -1.94
N PHE A 142 -6.44 -2.77 -0.84
CA PHE A 142 -6.28 -4.21 -0.86
C PHE A 142 -6.77 -4.87 0.43
N GLY A 143 -7.08 -6.15 0.37
CA GLY A 143 -7.38 -6.98 1.54
C GLY A 143 -7.63 -8.43 1.15
N LEU A 144 -8.09 -9.23 2.10
CA LEU A 144 -8.31 -10.66 1.89
C LEU A 144 -9.75 -10.93 1.44
N GLU A 145 -9.95 -12.07 0.77
CA GLU A 145 -11.27 -12.52 0.30
C GLU A 145 -12.33 -12.58 1.41
N LYS A 146 -11.91 -12.91 2.64
CA LYS A 146 -12.78 -12.90 3.82
C LYS A 146 -12.67 -11.53 4.50
N PRO A 147 -13.76 -10.75 4.59
CA PRO A 147 -13.72 -9.37 5.10
C PRO A 147 -13.26 -9.22 6.55
N ARG A 148 -13.31 -10.29 7.35
CA ARG A 148 -12.90 -10.30 8.77
C ARG A 148 -11.45 -10.70 9.00
N ASP A 149 -10.81 -11.28 7.99
CA ASP A 149 -9.45 -11.76 8.12
C ASP A 149 -8.49 -10.64 7.71
N LYS A 150 -7.39 -10.54 8.45
CA LYS A 150 -6.42 -9.47 8.29
C LYS A 150 -5.14 -9.99 7.69
N ILE A 151 -4.51 -9.15 6.88
CA ILE A 151 -3.17 -9.40 6.37
C ILE A 151 -2.17 -8.56 7.14
N HIS A 152 -1.18 -9.23 7.72
CA HIS A 152 -0.13 -8.60 8.53
C HIS A 152 1.19 -8.60 7.78
N VAL A 153 1.31 -7.74 6.76
CA VAL A 153 2.49 -7.69 5.87
C VAL A 153 3.80 -7.50 6.65
N PHE A 154 3.75 -6.78 7.76
CA PHE A 154 4.91 -6.51 8.64
C PHE A 154 4.88 -7.30 9.96
N GLY A 155 3.92 -8.21 10.12
CA GLY A 155 3.68 -8.92 11.37
C GLY A 155 2.86 -8.07 12.35
N THR A 156 2.75 -8.55 13.58
CA THR A 156 2.01 -7.87 14.65
C THR A 156 2.83 -7.79 15.92
N ASP A 157 2.53 -6.80 16.76
CA ASP A 157 3.08 -6.71 18.12
C ASP A 157 2.31 -7.59 19.12
N GLN A 158 2.73 -7.57 20.40
CA GLN A 158 2.07 -8.33 21.48
C GLN A 158 0.59 -7.97 21.68
N SER A 159 0.13 -6.85 21.14
CA SER A 159 -1.25 -6.39 21.22
C SER A 159 -2.04 -6.69 19.95
N GLY A 160 -1.43 -7.28 18.91
CA GLY A 160 -2.08 -7.58 17.64
C GLY A 160 -2.29 -6.34 16.76
N LEU A 161 -1.42 -5.33 16.92
CA LEU A 161 -1.31 -4.14 16.05
C LEU A 161 -0.26 -4.35 14.96
#